data_AF-A0A9E5RAD1-F1
#
_entry.id   AF-A0A9E5RAD1-F1
#
_cell.length_a   1.000
_cell.length_b   1.000
_cell.length_c   1.000
_cell.angle_alpha   90.00
_cell.angle_beta   90.00
_cell.angle_gamma   90.00
#
_symmetry.space_group_name_H-M   'P 1'
#
loop_
_entity.id
_entity.type
_entity.pdbx_description
1 polymer ?
#
loop_
_entity_poly.entity_id
_entity_poly.type
_entity_poly.pdbx_seq_one_letter_code
_entity_poly.pdbx_strand_id
1 'polypeptide(L)'
;MLAAEPTDVVARVSLAELLLEGDASAETAQRVVALAAGTENETYLHGALLLYQARALQVLGLTTAAREILTTALRRTKDRPAELLLALRYERALVYEALGEKSRAKADLEKVFIQHQAYADVRARLGL
;
A
#
# COMPACT_ATOMS: atom_id res chain seq x y z
N MET A 1 -17.05 7.68 -22.73
CA MET A 1 -17.93 8.41 -21.80
C MET A 1 -17.41 8.10 -20.40
N LEU A 2 -16.66 9.01 -19.78
CA LEU A 2 -16.11 8.81 -18.43
C LEU A 2 -17.27 8.86 -17.44
N ALA A 3 -17.57 7.74 -16.78
CA ALA A 3 -18.35 7.77 -15.56
C ALA A 3 -17.62 8.69 -14.57
N ALA A 4 -18.36 9.55 -13.86
CA ALA A 4 -17.74 10.44 -12.88
C ALA A 4 -17.00 9.59 -11.84
N GLU A 5 -15.70 9.83 -11.69
CA GLU A 5 -14.90 9.15 -10.67
C GLU A 5 -15.47 9.48 -9.29
N PRO A 6 -15.61 8.49 -8.39
CA PRO A 6 -16.21 8.72 -7.09
C PRO A 6 -15.41 9.75 -6.30
N THR A 7 -16.09 10.69 -5.66
CA THR A 7 -15.44 11.70 -4.80
C THR A 7 -15.31 11.24 -3.36
N ASP A 8 -16.22 10.37 -2.91
CA ASP A 8 -16.22 9.80 -1.57
C ASP A 8 -15.10 8.75 -1.40
N VAL A 9 -14.36 8.86 -0.30
CA VAL A 9 -13.18 8.02 -0.04
C VAL A 9 -13.54 6.54 0.12
N VAL A 10 -14.72 6.19 0.64
CA VAL A 10 -15.14 4.79 0.76
C VAL A 10 -15.29 4.20 -0.64
N ALA A 11 -16.01 4.89 -1.53
CA ALA A 11 -16.19 4.44 -2.91
C ALA A 11 -14.87 4.34 -3.68
N ARG A 12 -13.93 5.27 -3.44
CA ARG A 12 -12.58 5.21 -4.03
C ARG A 12 -11.79 3.99 -3.56
N VAL A 13 -11.81 3.70 -2.25
CA VAL A 13 -11.12 2.53 -1.69
C VAL A 13 -11.69 1.23 -2.27
N SER A 14 -13.02 1.08 -2.26
CA SER A 14 -13.68 -0.12 -2.80
C SER A 14 -13.42 -0.30 -4.29
N LEU A 15 -13.40 0.78 -5.08
CA LEU A 15 -13.06 0.70 -6.49
C LEU A 15 -11.58 0.36 -6.72
N ALA A 16 -10.67 0.92 -5.92
CA ALA A 16 -9.25 0.63 -6.03
C ALA A 16 -8.93 -0.85 -5.73
N GLU A 17 -9.56 -1.39 -4.69
CA GLU A 17 -9.51 -2.81 -4.33
C GLU A 17 -10.01 -3.69 -5.49
N LEU A 18 -11.22 -3.43 -5.97
CA LEU A 18 -11.83 -4.20 -7.08
C LEU A 18 -10.95 -4.19 -8.35
N LEU A 19 -10.37 -3.04 -8.69
CA LEU A 19 -9.53 -2.89 -9.87
C LEU A 19 -8.23 -3.71 -9.77
N LEU A 20 -7.57 -3.70 -8.61
CA LEU A 20 -6.30 -4.41 -8.43
C LEU A 20 -6.48 -5.91 -8.17
N GLU A 21 -7.55 -6.32 -7.50
CA GLU A 21 -7.83 -7.74 -7.25
C GLU A 21 -8.39 -8.47 -8.48
N GLY A 22 -9.11 -7.76 -9.35
CA GLY A 22 -9.67 -8.34 -10.56
C GLY A 22 -8.63 -8.60 -11.65
N ASP A 23 -7.86 -7.59 -12.02
CA ASP A 23 -6.77 -7.67 -12.99
C ASP A 23 -5.71 -6.61 -12.68
N ALA A 24 -4.55 -7.04 -12.16
CA ALA A 24 -3.43 -6.14 -11.87
C ALA A 24 -2.61 -5.80 -13.14
N SER A 25 -3.27 -5.21 -14.14
CA SER A 25 -2.64 -4.72 -15.37
C SER A 25 -2.17 -3.27 -15.23
N ALA A 26 -1.35 -2.83 -16.18
CA ALA A 26 -0.88 -1.44 -16.22
C ALA A 26 -2.05 -0.43 -16.36
N GLU A 27 -3.14 -0.82 -17.03
CA GLU A 27 -4.32 0.03 -17.21
C GLU A 27 -5.07 0.23 -15.88
N THR A 28 -5.37 -0.86 -15.16
CA THR A 28 -6.04 -0.77 -13.86
C THR A 28 -5.17 -0.05 -12.84
N ALA A 29 -3.86 -0.29 -12.84
CA ALA A 29 -2.93 0.41 -11.99
C ALA A 29 -2.90 1.94 -12.26
N GLN A 30 -2.87 2.36 -13.53
CA GLN A 30 -2.96 3.79 -13.87
C GLN A 30 -4.26 4.43 -13.36
N ARG A 31 -5.38 3.71 -13.50
CA ARG A 31 -6.68 4.17 -12.98
C ARG A 31 -6.66 4.31 -11.45
N VAL A 32 -6.09 3.36 -10.71
CA VAL A 32 -5.95 3.46 -9.26
C VAL A 32 -5.05 4.63 -8.84
N VAL A 33 -3.96 4.87 -9.55
CA VAL A 33 -3.09 6.03 -9.29
C VAL A 33 -3.86 7.34 -9.50
N ALA A 34 -4.64 7.45 -10.56
CA ALA A 34 -5.48 8.61 -10.82
C ALA A 34 -6.57 8.80 -9.74
N LEU A 35 -7.21 7.71 -9.31
CA LEU A 35 -8.24 7.71 -8.28
C LEU A 35 -7.73 8.20 -6.92
N ALA A 36 -6.47 7.88 -6.59
CA ALA A 36 -5.82 8.27 -5.35
C ALA A 36 -5.08 9.62 -5.43
N ALA A 37 -5.04 10.28 -6.60
CA ALA A 37 -4.30 11.51 -6.78
C ALA A 37 -4.75 12.61 -5.82
N GLY A 38 -3.80 13.27 -5.15
CA GLY A 38 -4.06 14.35 -4.19
C GLY A 38 -4.61 13.87 -2.84
N THR A 39 -4.66 12.56 -2.58
CA THR A 39 -5.13 12.04 -1.28
C THR A 39 -4.18 12.40 -0.15
N GLU A 40 -4.70 13.07 0.88
CA GLU A 40 -3.98 13.32 2.12
C GLU A 40 -4.25 12.23 3.16
N ASN A 41 -3.28 11.93 4.04
CA ASN A 41 -3.41 10.90 5.07
C ASN A 41 -4.23 11.38 6.29
N GLU A 42 -5.51 11.68 6.10
CA GLU A 42 -6.35 12.21 7.19
C GLU A 42 -6.99 11.09 8.03
N THR A 43 -7.62 10.13 7.38
CA THR A 43 -8.40 9.05 7.99
C THR A 43 -7.78 7.68 7.67
N TYR A 44 -8.27 6.62 8.31
CA TYR A 44 -7.78 5.27 7.98
C TYR A 44 -8.17 4.87 6.55
N LEU A 45 -9.29 5.37 6.03
CA LEU A 45 -9.71 5.14 4.64
C LEU A 45 -8.77 5.81 3.64
N HIS A 46 -8.31 7.03 3.94
CA HIS A 46 -7.25 7.65 3.14
C HIS A 46 -5.95 6.84 3.19
N GLY A 47 -5.58 6.30 4.37
CA GLY A 47 -4.45 5.39 4.50
C GLY A 47 -4.59 4.11 3.66
N ALA A 48 -5.79 3.54 3.59
CA ALA A 48 -6.09 2.39 2.73
C ALA A 48 -6.01 2.75 1.24
N LEU A 49 -6.50 3.93 0.83
CA LEU A 49 -6.38 4.40 -0.54
C LEU A 49 -4.91 4.60 -0.95
N LEU A 50 -4.09 5.15 -0.06
CA LEU A 50 -2.64 5.27 -0.28
C LEU A 50 -1.93 3.91 -0.37
N LEU A 51 -2.38 2.89 0.38
CA LEU A 51 -1.88 1.52 0.23
C LEU A 51 -2.13 0.99 -1.18
N TYR A 52 -3.35 1.13 -1.70
CA TYR A 52 -3.69 0.70 -3.06
C TYR A 52 -2.95 1.52 -4.12
N GLN A 53 -2.76 2.82 -3.91
CA GLN A 53 -1.92 3.65 -4.79
C GLN A 53 -0.49 3.13 -4.87
N ALA A 54 0.12 2.75 -3.73
CA ALA A 54 1.48 2.23 -3.71
C ALA A 54 1.60 0.88 -4.44
N ARG A 55 0.63 -0.02 -4.27
CA ARG A 55 0.54 -1.29 -5.02
C ARG A 55 0.43 -1.05 -6.52
N ALA A 56 -0.42 -0.11 -6.94
CA ALA A 56 -0.55 0.28 -8.33
C ALA A 56 0.76 0.85 -8.89
N LEU A 57 1.46 1.71 -8.12
CA LEU A 57 2.78 2.22 -8.51
C LEU A 57 3.81 1.10 -8.66
N GLN A 58 3.76 0.05 -7.84
CA GLN A 58 4.60 -1.15 -7.99
C GLN A 58 4.32 -1.90 -9.30
N VAL A 59 3.04 -2.10 -9.65
CA VAL A 59 2.64 -2.70 -10.95
C VAL A 59 3.21 -1.90 -12.13
N LEU A 60 3.29 -0.59 -12.00
CA LEU A 60 3.87 0.31 -13.02
C LEU A 60 5.40 0.42 -12.99
N GLY A 61 6.08 -0.30 -12.09
CA GLY A 61 7.54 -0.21 -11.92
C GLY A 61 8.02 1.09 -11.27
N LEU A 62 7.11 1.92 -10.74
CA LEU A 62 7.39 3.20 -10.09
C LEU A 62 7.72 3.01 -8.60
N THR A 63 8.65 2.11 -8.31
CA THR A 63 8.98 1.64 -6.96
C THR A 63 9.40 2.76 -6.00
N THR A 64 10.16 3.75 -6.46
CA THR A 64 10.56 4.90 -5.63
C THR A 64 9.35 5.73 -5.19
N ALA A 65 8.38 5.92 -6.09
CA ALA A 65 7.14 6.64 -5.76
C ALA A 65 6.29 5.84 -4.77
N ALA A 66 6.18 4.52 -4.96
CA ALA A 66 5.48 3.64 -4.01
C ALA A 66 6.05 3.76 -2.58
N ARG A 67 7.39 3.82 -2.44
CA ARG A 67 8.07 4.04 -1.15
C ARG A 67 7.64 5.34 -0.49
N GLU A 68 7.53 6.42 -1.25
CA GLU A 68 7.16 7.75 -0.74
C GLU A 68 5.71 7.80 -0.28
N ILE A 69 4.79 7.21 -1.05
CA ILE A 69 3.39 7.05 -0.67
C ILE A 69 3.25 6.26 0.63
N LEU A 70 3.90 5.10 0.74
CA LEU A 70 3.84 4.26 1.94
C LEU A 70 4.47 4.94 3.15
N THR A 71 5.56 5.67 2.94
CA THR A 71 6.18 6.47 4.00
C THR A 71 5.22 7.54 4.51
N THR A 72 4.49 8.20 3.62
CA THR A 72 3.48 9.20 3.97
C THR A 72 2.28 8.58 4.69
N ALA A 73 1.78 7.44 4.22
CA ALA A 73 0.70 6.69 4.87
C ALA A 73 1.08 6.26 6.30
N LEU A 74 2.36 5.90 6.54
CA LEU A 74 2.86 5.50 7.85
C LEU A 74 3.25 6.65 8.79
N ARG A 75 3.17 7.92 8.36
CA ARG A 75 3.40 9.09 9.25
C ARG A 75 2.34 9.24 10.33
N ARG A 76 1.12 8.74 10.09
CA ARG A 76 0.03 8.73 11.08
C ARG A 76 -0.38 7.30 11.40
N THR A 77 -0.10 6.88 12.63
CA THR A 77 -0.42 5.53 13.12
C THR A 77 -1.50 5.51 14.19
N LYS A 78 -1.77 6.65 14.83
CA LYS A 78 -2.83 6.79 15.84
C LYS A 78 -4.20 6.55 15.19
N ASP A 79 -5.06 5.82 15.90
CA ASP A 79 -6.45 5.53 15.50
C ASP A 79 -6.55 4.83 14.12
N ARG A 80 -5.49 4.10 13.72
CA ARG A 80 -5.47 3.26 12.51
C ARG A 80 -5.71 1.80 12.88
N PRO A 81 -6.53 1.06 12.12
CA PRO A 81 -6.68 -0.38 12.31
C PRO A 81 -5.32 -1.09 12.25
N ALA A 82 -5.10 -2.06 13.13
CA ALA A 82 -3.83 -2.79 13.20
C ALA A 82 -3.51 -3.48 11.87
N GLU A 83 -4.53 -4.06 11.22
CA GLU A 83 -4.41 -4.71 9.91
C GLU A 83 -3.93 -3.77 8.80
N LEU A 84 -4.43 -2.52 8.78
CA LEU A 84 -3.95 -1.51 7.84
C LEU A 84 -2.47 -1.17 8.08
N LEU A 85 -2.06 -1.05 9.34
CA LEU A 85 -0.66 -0.79 9.69
C LEU A 85 0.26 -1.96 9.35
N LEU A 86 -0.23 -3.20 9.46
CA LEU A 86 0.49 -4.40 9.02
C LEU A 86 0.67 -4.39 7.50
N ALA A 87 -0.41 -4.17 6.76
CA ALA A 87 -0.39 -4.11 5.30
C ALA A 87 0.55 -3.01 4.77
N LEU A 88 0.48 -1.80 5.32
CA LEU A 88 1.36 -0.69 4.95
C LEU A 88 2.85 -0.99 5.20
N ARG A 89 3.18 -1.62 6.34
CA ARG A 89 4.57 -1.98 6.66
C ARG A 89 5.07 -3.11 5.78
N TYR A 90 4.25 -4.14 5.59
CA TYR A 90 4.58 -5.26 4.74
C TYR A 90 4.82 -4.80 3.29
N GLU A 91 3.90 -4.02 2.72
CA GLU A 91 4.05 -3.46 1.38
C GLU A 91 5.31 -2.61 1.26
N ARG A 92 5.62 -1.79 2.29
CA ARG A 92 6.84 -0.96 2.26
C ARG A 92 8.11 -1.79 2.37
N ALA A 93 8.06 -2.92 3.07
CA ALA A 93 9.18 -3.86 3.09
C ALA A 93 9.43 -4.45 1.70
N LEU A 94 8.40 -4.87 0.98
CA LEU A 94 8.52 -5.36 -0.40
C LEU A 94 9.15 -4.29 -1.31
N VAL A 95 8.68 -3.05 -1.19
CA VAL A 95 9.25 -1.91 -1.92
C VAL A 95 10.72 -1.69 -1.56
N TYR A 96 11.10 -1.77 -0.28
CA TYR A 96 12.49 -1.66 0.14
C TYR A 96 13.36 -2.80 -0.42
N GLU A 97 12.86 -4.03 -0.47
CA GLU A 97 13.56 -5.16 -1.09
C GLU A 97 13.79 -4.93 -2.58
N ALA A 98 12.76 -4.46 -3.29
CA ALA A 98 12.84 -4.12 -4.71
C ALA A 98 13.85 -3.00 -5.01
N LEU A 99 14.07 -2.08 -4.04
CA LEU A 99 15.08 -1.02 -4.11
C LEU A 99 16.47 -1.45 -3.60
N GLY A 100 16.64 -2.69 -3.11
CA GLY A 100 17.88 -3.16 -2.51
C GLY A 100 18.15 -2.62 -1.09
N GLU A 101 17.19 -1.94 -0.47
CA GLU A 101 17.30 -1.34 0.88
C GLU A 101 17.07 -2.39 2.00
N LYS A 102 17.84 -3.49 1.99
CA LYS A 102 17.63 -4.69 2.83
C LYS A 102 17.45 -4.42 4.34
N SER A 103 18.25 -3.51 4.91
CA SER A 103 18.16 -3.18 6.34
C SER A 103 16.81 -2.55 6.71
N ARG A 104 16.24 -1.73 5.82
CA ARG A 104 14.94 -1.09 6.03
C ARG A 104 13.79 -2.07 5.81
N ALA A 105 13.90 -2.93 4.80
CA ALA A 105 12.96 -4.03 4.60
C ALA A 105 12.86 -4.91 5.85
N LYS A 106 14.00 -5.38 6.36
CA LYS A 106 14.06 -6.21 7.57
C LYS A 106 13.40 -5.52 8.77
N ALA A 107 13.67 -4.23 8.99
CA ALA A 107 13.09 -3.49 10.10
C ALA A 107 11.56 -3.36 10.05
N ASP A 108 10.96 -3.28 8.86
CA ASP A 108 9.49 -3.29 8.73
C ASP A 108 8.93 -4.71 8.85
N LEU A 109 9.60 -5.73 8.29
CA LEU A 109 9.20 -7.14 8.45
C LEU A 109 9.24 -7.60 9.91
N GLU A 110 10.24 -7.21 10.70
CA GLU A 110 10.30 -7.53 12.13
C GLU A 110 9.10 -6.95 12.90
N LYS A 111 8.67 -5.72 12.58
CA LYS A 111 7.46 -5.12 13.18
C LYS A 111 6.19 -5.87 12.79
N VAL A 112 6.12 -6.32 11.54
CA VAL A 112 5.01 -7.15 11.04
C VAL A 112 5.00 -8.48 11.79
N PHE A 113 6.14 -9.16 11.89
CA PHE A 113 6.28 -10.45 12.56
C PHE A 113 5.91 -10.40 14.06
N ILE A 114 6.36 -9.37 14.78
CA ILE A 114 6.03 -9.19 16.21
C ILE A 114 4.50 -9.09 16.42
N GLN A 115 3.79 -8.45 15.49
CA GLN A 115 2.35 -8.25 15.58
C GLN A 115 1.56 -9.45 15.04
N HIS A 116 2.02 -10.06 13.95
CA HIS A 116 1.34 -11.18 13.30
C HIS A 116 2.37 -12.09 12.58
N GLN A 117 2.82 -13.14 13.27
CA GLN A 117 3.88 -14.03 12.79
C GLN A 117 3.53 -14.78 11.50
N ALA A 118 2.24 -15.03 11.24
CA ALA A 118 1.76 -15.72 10.04
C ALA A 118 1.30 -14.75 8.92
N TYR A 119 1.72 -13.48 8.97
CA TYR A 119 1.28 -12.49 7.99
C TYR A 119 1.99 -12.72 6.65
N ALA A 120 1.22 -13.08 5.62
CA ALA A 120 1.74 -13.41 4.29
C ALA A 120 2.96 -14.36 4.37
N ASP A 121 4.08 -13.99 3.77
CA ASP A 121 5.35 -14.74 3.74
C ASP A 121 6.43 -14.14 4.67
N VAL A 122 6.04 -13.36 5.69
CA VAL A 122 6.97 -12.60 6.56
C VAL A 122 8.07 -13.46 7.17
N ARG A 123 7.76 -14.69 7.59
CA ARG A 123 8.74 -15.63 8.15
C ARG A 123 9.80 -16.02 7.13
N ALA A 124 9.37 -16.38 5.93
CA ALA A 124 10.26 -16.76 4.85
C ALA A 124 11.19 -15.59 4.48
N ARG A 125 10.66 -14.35 4.41
CA ARG A 125 11.47 -13.15 4.13
C ARG A 125 12.47 -12.81 5.24
N LEU A 126 12.16 -13.16 6.49
CA LEU A 126 13.07 -13.01 7.63
C LEU A 126 14.05 -14.20 7.78
N GLY A 127 13.85 -15.30 7.07
CA GLY A 127 14.63 -16.53 7.21
C GLY A 127 14.29 -17.35 8.45
N LEU A 128 13.02 -17.35 8.90
CA LEU A 128 12.49 -18.01 10.11
C LEU A 128 11.47 -19.11 9.82
#